data_AF-A0A835YMJ9-F1
#
_entry.id   AF-A0A835YMJ9-F1
#
_cell.length_a   1.000
_cell.length_b   1.000
_cell.length_c   1.000
_cell.angle_alpha   90.00
_cell.angle_beta   90.00
_cell.angle_gamma   90.00
#
_symmetry.space_group_name_H-M   'P 1'
#
loop_
_entity.id
_entity.type
_entity.pdbx_description
1 polymer ?
#
loop_
_entity_poly.entity_id
_entity_poly.type
_entity_poly.pdbx_seq_one_letter_code
_entity_poly.pdbx_strand_id
1 'polypeptide(L)'
;MIHRLAPPLLLAGCACAFAPLTMTTVEVKYSFRSVVDTKLLGEAGLRRIGAKPDLVLLQSIVGKTEDGKEVIGVVEPQTLRKGAKVEVQETMLVNKPQGWRVEESSMLPHLAITSGTALMAAGITQDTAPGKHCAVTGGNSPMAAFMMCLLAGWGASVIAVTNARKEACLKCGASTVVDFRADSFADEAKGSLDLVVDTLGRESKSSIAELKRALGAQYVSVMPEILKLAVDDGVIFGGGKIMAYRSALQGGNNHAFWLPDDGGASMGMVNAVAELSASSPHLQKWGAGAGGSTDMVSMQEYLEALAWPKDRDTGLRYGFPGRTSEYWMEPSAEEVEVEDEQVAVAYRQQPTLLQQFSGAGAGATAGGAAQAAKGGKKGASSKPIGGGIKEVASAADLAAATHEDKAILFVSSGSCRVCKYLGTWYRKLEPQFEDIEFLHMDAQSDPQLVGRQLGLNAVPSFVAFKGGKMLATVTSSDKTKIEELVQKLA
;
A
#
# COMPACT_ATOMS: atom_id res chain seq x y z
N MET A 1 19.12 60.37 -1.32
CA MET A 1 20.05 60.78 -0.26
C MET A 1 19.49 60.30 1.06
N ILE A 2 20.34 59.67 1.84
CA ILE A 2 20.14 58.95 3.10
C ILE A 2 19.44 59.83 4.17
N HIS A 3 18.44 59.30 4.86
CA HIS A 3 18.22 59.64 6.28
C HIS A 3 18.02 58.36 7.09
N ARG A 4 19.06 58.04 7.87
CA ARG A 4 19.07 57.03 8.92
C ARG A 4 18.15 57.47 10.05
N LEU A 5 17.18 56.63 10.41
CA LEU A 5 16.52 56.66 11.71
C LEU A 5 16.84 55.34 12.42
N ALA A 6 17.28 55.48 13.67
CA ALA A 6 17.81 54.42 14.53
C ALA A 6 16.77 53.32 14.85
N PRO A 7 17.20 52.08 15.12
CA PRO A 7 16.28 51.02 15.56
C PRO A 7 15.86 51.24 17.02
N PRO A 8 14.59 50.98 17.40
CA PRO A 8 14.20 50.99 18.80
C PRO A 8 14.66 49.72 19.50
N LEU A 9 15.21 49.95 20.69
CA LEU A 9 15.50 49.06 21.82
C LEU A 9 14.97 47.61 21.73
N LEU A 10 15.92 46.67 21.76
CA LEU A 10 15.75 45.27 22.16
C LEU A 10 15.11 45.19 23.55
N LEU A 11 13.85 44.75 23.62
CA LEU A 11 13.30 44.17 24.84
C LEU A 11 13.84 42.75 24.99
N ALA A 12 14.39 42.51 26.18
CA ALA A 12 15.04 41.28 26.59
C ALA A 12 14.13 40.05 26.51
N GLY A 13 14.77 38.91 26.29
CA GLY A 13 14.20 37.59 26.03
C GLY A 13 13.01 37.19 26.89
N CYS A 14 11.90 36.88 26.20
CA CYS A 14 10.94 35.92 26.69
C CYS A 14 11.53 34.53 26.42
N ALA A 15 12.29 34.00 27.37
CA ALA A 15 12.60 32.57 27.39
C ALA A 15 11.25 31.84 27.52
N CYS A 16 10.77 31.26 26.42
CA CYS A 16 9.67 30.30 26.47
C CYS A 16 10.17 29.13 27.32
N ALA A 17 9.80 29.12 28.59
CA ALA A 17 10.02 27.98 29.47
C ALA A 17 9.26 26.79 28.86
N PHE A 18 9.98 25.85 28.27
CA PHE A 18 9.41 24.56 27.90
C PHE A 18 8.88 23.93 29.19
N ALA A 19 7.57 23.73 29.26
CA ALA A 19 6.97 22.97 30.35
C ALA A 19 7.65 21.60 30.42
N PRO A 20 7.99 21.10 31.62
CA PRO A 20 8.63 19.79 31.75
C PRO A 20 7.71 18.71 31.16
N LEU A 21 8.26 17.87 30.29
CA LEU A 21 7.57 16.75 29.69
C LEU A 21 7.14 15.80 30.82
N THR A 22 5.83 15.62 30.99
CA THR A 22 5.29 14.73 32.03
C THR A 22 5.34 13.30 31.49
N MET A 23 6.08 12.44 32.20
CA MET A 23 6.23 11.02 31.88
C MET A 23 5.27 10.19 32.74
N THR A 24 4.75 9.11 32.17
CA THR A 24 3.97 8.11 32.90
C THR A 24 4.38 6.70 32.49
N THR A 25 4.31 5.77 33.43
CA THR A 25 4.58 4.35 33.16
C THR A 25 3.34 3.68 32.59
N VAL A 26 3.49 3.01 31.44
CA VAL A 26 2.44 2.20 30.83
C VAL A 26 2.82 0.72 30.88
N GLU A 27 1.96 -0.10 31.48
CA GLU A 27 2.04 -1.55 31.38
C GLU A 27 1.45 -2.01 30.05
N VAL A 28 2.29 -2.53 29.17
CA VAL A 28 1.96 -2.91 27.80
C VAL A 28 1.09 -4.16 27.77
N LYS A 29 -0.10 -4.08 27.17
CA LYS A 29 -0.94 -5.24 26.86
C LYS A 29 -0.64 -5.81 25.48
N TYR A 30 -0.39 -4.92 24.52
CA TYR A 30 -0.11 -5.25 23.13
C TYR A 30 0.78 -4.19 22.51
N SER A 31 1.61 -4.57 21.54
CA SER A 31 2.40 -3.63 20.76
C SER A 31 2.32 -3.97 19.28
N PHE A 32 2.19 -2.92 18.47
CA PHE A 32 2.06 -2.99 17.02
C PHE A 32 3.15 -2.15 16.38
N ARG A 33 3.66 -2.61 15.23
CA ARG A 33 4.68 -1.93 14.45
C ARG A 33 4.19 -1.81 13.01
N SER A 34 4.06 -0.58 12.51
CA SER A 34 3.65 -0.32 11.13
C SER A 34 4.54 0.63 10.36
N VAL A 35 4.47 0.58 9.04
CA VAL A 35 5.19 1.47 8.13
C VAL A 35 4.35 2.70 7.82
N VAL A 36 4.93 3.89 7.95
CA VAL A 36 4.29 5.15 7.61
C VAL A 36 4.95 5.71 6.35
N ASP A 37 4.13 6.19 5.40
CA ASP A 37 4.65 6.85 4.20
C ASP A 37 5.17 8.25 4.54
N THR A 38 6.49 8.41 4.56
CA THR A 38 7.09 9.72 4.91
C THR A 38 7.16 10.72 3.77
N LYS A 39 6.91 10.29 2.53
CA LYS A 39 6.66 11.20 1.42
C LYS A 39 5.34 11.92 1.68
N LEU A 40 4.30 11.17 2.06
CA LEU A 40 3.00 11.71 2.44
C LEU A 40 3.10 12.72 3.58
N LEU A 41 3.81 12.36 4.66
CA LEU A 41 4.04 13.25 5.80
C LEU A 41 4.79 14.54 5.39
N GLY A 42 5.83 14.41 4.55
CA GLY A 42 6.62 15.54 4.08
C GLY A 42 5.84 16.49 3.17
N GLU A 43 5.01 15.96 2.28
CA GLU A 43 4.11 16.74 1.41
C GLU A 43 3.04 17.49 2.22
N ALA A 44 2.60 16.92 3.34
CA ALA A 44 1.71 17.57 4.30
C ALA A 44 2.41 18.54 5.27
N GLY A 45 3.74 18.74 5.15
CA GLY A 45 4.50 19.66 5.99
C GLY A 45 4.80 19.16 7.41
N LEU A 46 4.65 17.86 7.68
CA LEU A 46 4.99 17.24 8.97
C LEU A 46 6.50 16.94 9.08
N ARG A 47 7.07 17.17 10.27
CA ARG A 47 8.51 17.08 10.52
C ARG A 47 9.03 15.64 10.42
N ARG A 48 10.24 15.49 9.90
CA ARG A 48 10.98 14.22 9.83
C ARG A 48 11.96 14.11 11.01
N ILE A 49 11.87 13.02 11.76
CA ILE A 49 12.89 12.60 12.72
C ILE A 49 13.41 11.23 12.25
N GLY A 50 14.72 11.07 12.03
CA GLY A 50 15.39 9.77 11.82
C GLY A 50 15.07 8.97 10.54
N ALA A 51 14.27 9.49 9.62
CA ALA A 51 13.61 8.73 8.55
C ALA A 51 14.41 8.51 7.25
N LYS A 52 14.29 7.32 6.64
CA LYS A 52 14.53 7.11 5.19
C LYS A 52 13.22 7.32 4.41
N PRO A 53 13.22 8.00 3.24
CA PRO A 53 11.99 8.32 2.50
C PRO A 53 11.07 7.12 2.25
N ASP A 54 11.66 5.96 1.96
CA ASP A 54 10.93 4.77 1.48
C ASP A 54 10.79 3.66 2.55
N LEU A 55 11.21 3.94 3.80
CA LEU A 55 10.98 3.03 4.93
C LEU A 55 11.04 3.77 6.25
N VAL A 56 9.89 3.89 6.94
CA VAL A 56 9.91 4.30 8.33
C VAL A 56 8.81 3.65 9.17
N LEU A 57 9.23 3.05 10.28
CA LEU A 57 8.43 2.24 11.17
C LEU A 57 7.95 3.02 12.41
N LEU A 58 6.65 3.09 12.64
CA LEU A 58 5.98 3.55 13.86
C LEU A 58 5.73 2.37 14.80
N GLN A 59 6.06 2.49 16.08
CA GLN A 59 5.64 1.52 17.10
C GLN A 59 4.58 2.14 18.00
N SER A 60 3.44 1.46 18.11
CA SER A 60 2.38 1.81 19.04
C SER A 60 2.22 0.71 20.10
N ILE A 61 1.61 1.10 21.21
CA ILE A 61 1.25 0.22 22.32
C ILE A 61 -0.20 0.45 22.71
N VAL A 62 -0.82 -0.60 23.24
CA VAL A 62 -2.04 -0.50 24.04
C VAL A 62 -1.68 -1.01 25.42
N GLY A 63 -2.04 -0.26 26.45
CA GLY A 63 -1.62 -0.57 27.81
C GLY A 63 -2.49 0.05 28.87
N LYS A 64 -2.02 -0.05 30.11
CA LYS A 64 -2.67 0.54 31.27
C LYS A 64 -1.65 1.41 32.01
N THR A 65 -2.02 2.65 32.30
CA THR A 65 -1.23 3.54 33.17
C THR A 65 -1.33 3.11 34.64
N GLU A 66 -0.49 3.68 35.51
CA GLU A 66 -0.50 3.36 36.95
C GLU A 66 -1.83 3.71 37.64
N ASP A 67 -2.49 4.78 37.22
CA ASP A 67 -3.83 5.19 37.68
C ASP A 67 -4.96 4.34 37.08
N GLY A 68 -4.61 3.37 36.23
CA GLY A 68 -5.51 2.35 35.73
C GLY A 68 -6.27 2.71 34.45
N LYS A 69 -5.94 3.82 33.78
CA LYS A 69 -6.55 4.18 32.49
C LYS A 69 -6.04 3.30 31.37
N GLU A 70 -6.94 2.88 30.47
CA GLU A 70 -6.54 2.20 29.25
C GLU A 70 -6.15 3.22 28.18
N VAL A 71 -4.92 3.10 27.69
CA VAL A 71 -4.33 4.07 26.77
C VAL A 71 -3.78 3.40 25.51
N ILE A 72 -3.76 4.17 24.43
CA ILE A 72 -2.98 3.89 23.23
C ILE A 72 -1.81 4.87 23.23
N GLY A 73 -0.60 4.38 22.98
CA GLY A 73 0.61 5.20 22.97
C GLY A 73 1.45 4.99 21.75
N VAL A 74 2.20 6.02 21.34
CA VAL A 74 3.30 5.89 20.38
C VAL A 74 4.62 5.92 21.15
N VAL A 75 5.51 4.98 20.86
CA VAL A 75 6.79 4.84 21.56
C VAL A 75 7.94 4.70 20.59
N GLU A 76 9.14 5.05 21.04
CA GLU A 76 10.36 4.70 20.32
C GLU A 76 10.43 3.17 20.14
N PRO A 77 10.75 2.67 18.93
CA PRO A 77 10.72 1.25 18.70
C PRO A 77 11.69 0.47 19.58
N GLN A 78 11.14 -0.51 20.28
CA GLN A 78 11.85 -1.34 21.24
C GLN A 78 11.16 -2.69 21.38
N THR A 79 11.88 -3.69 21.89
CA THR A 79 11.32 -5.04 22.07
C THR A 79 10.38 -5.06 23.26
N LEU A 80 9.08 -5.03 22.98
CA LEU A 80 8.03 -5.05 24.01
C LEU A 80 7.31 -6.38 24.02
N ARG A 81 7.07 -6.89 25.23
CA ARG A 81 6.22 -8.05 25.50
C ARG A 81 5.05 -7.62 26.36
N LYS A 82 3.98 -8.40 26.38
CA LYS A 82 2.87 -8.20 27.32
C LYS A 82 3.40 -8.17 28.76
N GLY A 83 2.98 -7.17 29.54
CA GLY A 83 3.43 -6.90 30.91
C GLY A 83 4.71 -6.06 31.01
N ALA A 84 5.36 -5.71 29.89
CA ALA A 84 6.48 -4.78 29.93
C ALA A 84 6.01 -3.40 30.41
N LYS A 85 6.83 -2.73 31.22
CA LYS A 85 6.60 -1.35 31.65
C LYS A 85 7.48 -0.42 30.83
N VAL A 86 6.87 0.61 30.26
CA VAL A 86 7.57 1.62 29.46
C VAL A 86 7.22 3.02 29.94
N GLU A 87 8.22 3.89 30.02
CA GLU A 87 8.02 5.31 30.26
C GLU A 87 7.59 5.98 28.96
N VAL A 88 6.46 6.67 28.99
CA VAL A 88 5.89 7.37 27.83
C VAL A 88 5.50 8.77 28.25
N GLN A 89 5.74 9.74 27.38
CA GLN A 89 5.23 11.10 27.58
C GLN A 89 3.70 11.09 27.51
N GLU A 90 3.03 11.78 28.42
CA GLU A 90 1.56 11.85 28.41
C GLU A 90 1.00 12.42 27.10
N THR A 91 1.73 13.32 26.45
CA THR A 91 1.42 13.90 25.14
C THR A 91 1.45 12.89 23.98
N MET A 92 2.05 11.72 24.20
CA MET A 92 2.15 10.62 23.25
C MET A 92 1.11 9.53 23.52
N LEU A 93 0.20 9.78 24.46
CA LEU A 93 -0.90 8.89 24.84
C LEU A 93 -2.25 9.48 24.45
N VAL A 94 -3.17 8.60 24.08
CA VAL A 94 -4.60 8.91 23.97
C VAL A 94 -5.40 7.87 24.72
N ASN A 95 -6.63 8.24 25.12
CA ASN A 95 -7.54 7.28 25.72
C ASN A 95 -7.88 6.19 24.70
N LYS A 96 -7.81 4.92 25.10
CA LYS A 96 -8.27 3.83 24.28
C LYS A 96 -9.79 3.95 24.10
N PRO A 97 -10.32 3.94 22.86
CA PRO A 97 -11.75 3.91 22.64
C PRO A 97 -12.45 2.77 23.38
N GLN A 98 -13.60 3.09 23.99
CA GLN A 98 -14.41 2.11 24.69
C GLN A 98 -14.95 1.06 23.72
N GLY A 99 -14.96 -0.20 24.14
CA GLY A 99 -15.50 -1.32 23.33
C GLY A 99 -14.58 -1.82 22.22
N TRP A 100 -13.54 -1.08 21.85
CA TRP A 100 -12.57 -1.53 20.85
C TRP A 100 -11.73 -2.70 21.37
N ARG A 101 -11.42 -3.65 20.49
CA ARG A 101 -10.46 -4.72 20.78
C ARG A 101 -9.04 -4.15 20.88
N VAL A 102 -8.16 -4.89 21.55
CA VAL A 102 -6.79 -4.42 21.83
C VAL A 102 -5.97 -4.34 20.54
N GLU A 103 -6.15 -5.30 19.65
CA GLU A 103 -5.48 -5.40 18.35
C GLU A 103 -5.83 -4.21 17.46
N GLU A 104 -7.13 -3.92 17.25
CA GLU A 104 -7.60 -2.75 16.51
C GLU A 104 -7.13 -1.43 17.11
N SER A 105 -7.21 -1.31 18.44
CA SER A 105 -6.75 -0.11 19.16
C SER A 105 -5.27 0.15 18.92
N SER A 106 -4.46 -0.91 18.83
CA SER A 106 -3.02 -0.76 18.59
C SER A 106 -2.70 -0.20 17.20
N MET A 107 -3.55 -0.45 16.20
CA MET A 107 -3.34 0.07 14.85
C MET A 107 -3.74 1.54 14.71
N LEU A 108 -4.57 2.07 15.63
CA LEU A 108 -5.17 3.40 15.51
C LEU A 108 -4.14 4.50 15.21
N PRO A 109 -2.97 4.59 15.87
CA PRO A 109 -2.02 5.65 15.55
C PRO A 109 -1.53 5.60 14.09
N HIS A 110 -1.21 4.41 13.59
CA HIS A 110 -0.80 4.24 12.20
C HIS A 110 -1.92 4.61 11.22
N LEU A 111 -3.12 4.09 11.46
CA LEU A 111 -4.26 4.29 10.57
C LEU A 111 -4.72 5.74 10.56
N ALA A 112 -4.85 6.37 11.73
CA ALA A 112 -5.25 7.75 11.87
C ALA A 112 -4.25 8.69 11.19
N ILE A 113 -2.95 8.56 11.50
CA ILE A 113 -1.91 9.44 10.95
C ILE A 113 -1.81 9.27 9.43
N THR A 114 -1.79 8.04 8.93
CA THR A 114 -1.67 7.78 7.48
C THR A 114 -2.91 8.26 6.73
N SER A 115 -4.10 7.89 7.21
CA SER A 115 -5.36 8.23 6.57
C SER A 115 -5.61 9.73 6.61
N GLY A 116 -5.55 10.35 7.80
CA GLY A 116 -5.87 11.76 7.93
C GLY A 116 -4.84 12.65 7.23
N THR A 117 -3.56 12.30 7.22
CA THR A 117 -2.56 13.04 6.42
C THR A 117 -2.91 12.98 4.93
N ALA A 118 -3.25 11.80 4.40
CA ALA A 118 -3.65 11.65 3.00
C ALA A 118 -4.92 12.44 2.67
N LEU A 119 -5.96 12.30 3.48
CA LEU A 119 -7.23 12.97 3.27
C LEU A 119 -7.06 14.50 3.33
N MET A 120 -6.32 15.02 4.31
CA MET A 120 -6.02 16.46 4.40
C MET A 120 -5.23 16.97 3.20
N ALA A 121 -4.26 16.21 2.70
CA ALA A 121 -3.51 16.58 1.49
C ALA A 121 -4.41 16.67 0.25
N ALA A 122 -5.50 15.91 0.21
CA ALA A 122 -6.56 16.02 -0.80
C ALA A 122 -7.63 17.07 -0.48
N GLY A 123 -7.49 17.84 0.60
CA GLY A 123 -8.48 18.82 1.02
C GLY A 123 -9.75 18.22 1.64
N ILE A 124 -9.69 16.96 2.10
CA ILE A 124 -10.79 16.26 2.76
C ILE A 124 -10.54 16.20 4.27
N THR A 125 -11.48 16.76 5.03
CA THR A 125 -11.51 16.88 6.48
C THR A 125 -12.92 16.59 6.99
N GLN A 126 -13.10 16.53 8.32
CA GLN A 126 -14.43 16.39 8.91
C GLN A 126 -15.44 17.46 8.45
N ASP A 127 -14.98 18.68 8.19
CA ASP A 127 -15.85 19.80 7.79
C ASP A 127 -16.13 19.83 6.29
N THR A 128 -15.25 19.25 5.47
CA THR A 128 -15.31 19.32 3.99
C THR A 128 -15.79 18.02 3.35
N ALA A 129 -15.72 16.90 4.07
CA ALA A 129 -16.20 15.60 3.64
C ALA A 129 -17.73 15.47 3.51
N PRO A 130 -18.60 16.17 4.29
CA PRO A 130 -20.04 16.04 4.14
C PRO A 130 -20.50 16.27 2.69
N GLY A 131 -21.21 15.28 2.14
CA GLY A 131 -21.72 15.32 0.76
C GLY A 131 -20.69 15.03 -0.34
N LYS A 132 -19.42 14.74 0.02
CA LYS A 132 -18.39 14.32 -0.94
C LYS A 132 -18.58 12.88 -1.37
N HIS A 133 -18.29 12.60 -2.64
CA HIS A 133 -18.34 11.26 -3.22
C HIS A 133 -16.93 10.70 -3.34
N CYS A 134 -16.64 9.64 -2.61
CA CYS A 134 -15.30 9.10 -2.46
C CYS A 134 -15.26 7.63 -2.89
N ALA A 135 -14.31 7.25 -3.75
CA ALA A 135 -14.03 5.86 -4.07
C ALA A 135 -12.84 5.38 -3.24
N VAL A 136 -12.93 4.19 -2.65
CA VAL A 136 -11.85 3.55 -1.89
C VAL A 136 -11.53 2.21 -2.54
N THR A 137 -10.34 2.11 -3.14
CA THR A 137 -9.85 0.83 -3.71
C THR A 137 -9.28 -0.07 -2.63
N GLY A 138 -9.25 -1.37 -2.90
CA GLY A 138 -8.63 -2.33 -1.99
C GLY A 138 -9.45 -2.63 -0.76
N GLY A 139 -10.77 -2.83 -0.92
CA GLY A 139 -11.69 -3.13 0.17
C GLY A 139 -11.31 -4.34 1.04
N ASN A 140 -10.33 -5.17 0.61
CA ASN A 140 -9.76 -6.21 1.46
C ASN A 140 -8.74 -5.72 2.50
N SER A 141 -8.37 -4.44 2.47
CA SER A 141 -7.38 -3.84 3.36
C SER A 141 -7.96 -3.35 4.69
N PRO A 142 -7.29 -3.56 5.84
CA PRO A 142 -7.67 -2.89 7.08
C PRO A 142 -7.54 -1.37 6.95
N MET A 143 -6.59 -0.86 6.15
CA MET A 143 -6.46 0.57 5.84
C MET A 143 -7.66 1.07 5.05
N ALA A 144 -8.04 0.37 3.97
CA ALA A 144 -9.22 0.73 3.19
C ALA A 144 -10.49 0.70 4.05
N ALA A 145 -10.68 -0.35 4.85
CA ALA A 145 -11.82 -0.46 5.75
C ALA A 145 -11.88 0.68 6.78
N PHE A 146 -10.73 1.07 7.34
CA PHE A 146 -10.65 2.20 8.25
C PHE A 146 -10.96 3.53 7.55
N MET A 147 -10.40 3.78 6.36
CA MET A 147 -10.66 4.99 5.59
C MET A 147 -12.13 5.10 5.16
N MET A 148 -12.79 3.98 4.83
CA MET A 148 -14.23 3.94 4.60
C MET A 148 -15.00 4.35 5.86
N CYS A 149 -14.64 3.83 7.04
CA CYS A 149 -15.31 4.18 8.29
C CYS A 149 -15.11 5.64 8.67
N LEU A 150 -13.92 6.18 8.41
CA LEU A 150 -13.57 7.56 8.69
C LEU A 150 -14.34 8.52 7.75
N LEU A 151 -14.32 8.26 6.44
CA LEU A 151 -15.04 9.07 5.45
C LEU A 151 -16.55 9.04 5.68
N ALA A 152 -17.13 7.86 5.91
CA ALA A 152 -18.54 7.73 6.25
C ALA A 152 -18.87 8.42 7.58
N GLY A 153 -17.99 8.30 8.58
CA GLY A 153 -18.10 9.01 9.86
C GLY A 153 -18.04 10.54 9.73
N TRP A 154 -17.38 11.05 8.70
CA TRP A 154 -17.37 12.47 8.33
C TRP A 154 -18.51 12.86 7.37
N GLY A 155 -19.40 11.94 7.01
CA GLY A 155 -20.58 12.23 6.17
C GLY A 155 -20.33 12.20 4.67
N ALA A 156 -19.22 11.61 4.19
CA ALA A 156 -19.02 11.34 2.77
C ALA A 156 -19.81 10.11 2.31
N SER A 157 -20.20 10.10 1.04
CA SER A 157 -20.71 8.92 0.35
C SER A 157 -19.54 8.10 -0.17
N VAL A 158 -19.46 6.82 0.21
CA VAL A 158 -18.30 5.97 -0.07
C VAL A 158 -18.66 4.86 -1.05
N ILE A 159 -17.90 4.73 -2.14
CA ILE A 159 -17.91 3.60 -3.06
C ILE A 159 -16.71 2.72 -2.71
N ALA A 160 -16.95 1.49 -2.25
CA ALA A 160 -15.89 0.51 -2.05
C ALA A 160 -15.61 -0.23 -3.35
N VAL A 161 -14.34 -0.31 -3.75
CA VAL A 161 -13.94 -1.01 -4.98
C VAL A 161 -13.16 -2.25 -4.60
N THR A 162 -13.81 -3.42 -4.74
CA THR A 162 -13.25 -4.71 -4.33
C THR A 162 -13.94 -5.91 -4.96
N ASN A 163 -13.17 -6.98 -5.13
CA ASN A 163 -13.67 -8.27 -5.65
C ASN A 163 -14.16 -9.23 -4.56
N ALA A 164 -14.10 -8.83 -3.29
CA ALA A 164 -14.45 -9.67 -2.15
C ALA A 164 -14.95 -8.84 -0.95
N ARG A 165 -15.34 -9.51 0.13
CA ARG A 165 -15.76 -8.87 1.40
C ARG A 165 -16.79 -7.74 1.27
N LYS A 166 -17.74 -7.85 0.34
CA LYS A 166 -18.77 -6.83 0.08
C LYS A 166 -19.54 -6.44 1.35
N GLU A 167 -19.99 -7.43 2.13
CA GLU A 167 -20.68 -7.19 3.40
C GLU A 167 -19.83 -6.45 4.44
N ALA A 168 -18.53 -6.73 4.50
CA ALA A 168 -17.64 -6.04 5.42
C ALA A 168 -17.45 -4.58 5.01
N CYS A 169 -17.34 -4.30 3.71
CA CYS A 169 -17.27 -2.93 3.19
C CYS A 169 -18.53 -2.13 3.54
N LEU A 170 -19.72 -2.72 3.35
CA LEU A 170 -21.00 -2.11 3.75
C LEU A 170 -21.05 -1.85 5.26
N LYS A 171 -20.60 -2.81 6.08
CA LYS A 171 -20.49 -2.62 7.55
C LYS A 171 -19.55 -1.47 7.91
N CYS A 172 -18.50 -1.28 7.13
CA CYS A 172 -17.50 -0.21 7.26
C CYS A 172 -17.93 1.12 6.63
N GLY A 173 -19.19 1.27 6.21
CA GLY A 173 -19.74 2.56 5.76
C GLY A 173 -19.71 2.80 4.26
N ALA A 174 -19.36 1.80 3.45
CA ALA A 174 -19.59 1.87 2.01
C ALA A 174 -21.10 1.98 1.73
N SER A 175 -21.48 2.96 0.90
CA SER A 175 -22.83 3.11 0.37
C SER A 175 -23.07 2.14 -0.80
N THR A 176 -22.03 1.89 -1.59
CA THR A 176 -22.04 1.03 -2.77
C THR A 176 -20.75 0.21 -2.81
N VAL A 177 -20.82 -1.01 -3.33
CA VAL A 177 -19.65 -1.88 -3.51
C VAL A 177 -19.56 -2.32 -4.97
N VAL A 178 -18.45 -1.97 -5.62
CA VAL A 178 -18.16 -2.24 -7.03
C VAL A 178 -17.13 -3.36 -7.13
N ASP A 179 -17.44 -4.40 -7.91
CA ASP A 179 -16.45 -5.42 -8.27
C ASP A 179 -15.70 -4.97 -9.52
N PHE A 180 -14.44 -4.58 -9.35
CA PHE A 180 -13.57 -4.09 -10.43
C PHE A 180 -13.30 -5.11 -11.55
N ARG A 181 -13.75 -6.36 -11.42
CA ARG A 181 -13.66 -7.35 -12.51
C ARG A 181 -14.83 -7.26 -13.48
N ALA A 182 -15.94 -6.68 -13.04
CA ALA A 182 -17.17 -6.57 -13.79
C ALA A 182 -17.48 -5.10 -14.12
N ASP A 183 -17.38 -4.23 -13.12
CA ASP A 183 -17.94 -2.88 -13.17
C ASP A 183 -16.87 -1.82 -12.89
N SER A 184 -17.00 -0.67 -13.56
CA SER A 184 -16.13 0.50 -13.39
C SER A 184 -16.67 1.38 -12.26
N PHE A 185 -15.82 1.67 -11.27
CA PHE A 185 -16.22 2.58 -10.18
C PHE A 185 -16.38 4.03 -10.65
N ALA A 186 -15.69 4.42 -11.73
CA ALA A 186 -15.88 5.73 -12.36
C ALA A 186 -17.26 5.84 -13.01
N ASP A 187 -17.74 4.76 -13.64
CA ASP A 187 -19.06 4.73 -14.26
C ASP A 187 -20.14 4.70 -13.17
N GLU A 188 -19.94 3.93 -12.10
CA GLU A 188 -20.82 3.91 -10.93
C GLU A 188 -20.89 5.28 -10.24
N ALA A 189 -19.81 6.06 -10.28
CA ALA A 189 -19.79 7.44 -9.77
C ALA A 189 -20.64 8.42 -10.61
N LYS A 190 -21.17 7.99 -11.77
CA LYS A 190 -22.11 8.73 -12.64
C LYS A 190 -21.67 10.18 -12.91
N GLY A 191 -20.37 10.37 -13.13
CA GLY A 191 -19.79 11.68 -13.47
C GLY A 191 -19.52 12.61 -12.29
N SER A 192 -19.66 12.17 -11.04
CA SER A 192 -19.27 12.96 -9.86
C SER A 192 -18.46 12.14 -8.86
N LEU A 193 -17.16 12.43 -8.79
CA LEU A 193 -16.27 11.85 -7.80
C LEU A 193 -15.32 12.94 -7.29
N ASP A 194 -15.25 13.13 -5.98
CA ASP A 194 -14.39 14.14 -5.36
C ASP A 194 -13.02 13.58 -4.99
N LEU A 195 -12.95 12.30 -4.65
CA LEU A 195 -11.73 11.66 -4.17
C LEU A 195 -11.66 10.18 -4.57
N VAL A 196 -10.49 9.75 -5.03
CA VAL A 196 -10.07 8.35 -5.06
C VAL A 196 -9.00 8.12 -4.00
N VAL A 197 -9.31 7.24 -3.06
CA VAL A 197 -8.37 6.68 -2.10
C VAL A 197 -7.88 5.34 -2.62
N ASP A 198 -6.58 5.20 -2.79
CA ASP A 198 -5.96 4.01 -3.33
C ASP A 198 -5.06 3.32 -2.32
N THR A 199 -5.50 2.17 -1.82
CA THR A 199 -4.71 1.40 -0.83
C THR A 199 -3.89 0.28 -1.47
N LEU A 200 -4.07 0.02 -2.77
CA LEU A 200 -3.40 -1.07 -3.49
C LEU A 200 -2.36 -0.60 -4.50
N GLY A 201 -2.43 0.63 -4.97
CA GLY A 201 -1.60 1.13 -6.06
C GLY A 201 -1.01 2.51 -5.81
N ARG A 202 -0.10 2.90 -6.71
CA ARG A 202 0.39 4.26 -6.92
C ARG A 202 0.31 4.51 -8.41
N GLU A 203 -0.83 5.04 -8.84
CA GLU A 203 -1.05 5.35 -10.25
C GLU A 203 -0.04 6.41 -10.74
N SER A 204 0.25 6.36 -12.03
CA SER A 204 1.21 7.29 -12.62
C SER A 204 0.66 8.73 -12.61
N LYS A 205 1.54 9.73 -12.74
CA LYS A 205 1.11 11.14 -12.77
C LYS A 205 0.13 11.44 -13.91
N SER A 206 0.33 10.83 -15.08
CA SER A 206 -0.58 10.99 -16.21
C SER A 206 -1.95 10.38 -15.91
N SER A 207 -2.00 9.21 -15.27
CA SER A 207 -3.24 8.58 -14.78
C SER A 207 -4.01 9.49 -13.82
N ILE A 208 -3.29 10.11 -12.87
CA ILE A 208 -3.88 10.99 -11.86
C ILE A 208 -4.39 12.28 -12.51
N ALA A 209 -3.63 12.84 -13.46
CA ALA A 209 -4.06 14.01 -14.22
C ALA A 209 -5.33 13.70 -15.03
N GLU A 210 -5.40 12.51 -15.62
CA GLU A 210 -6.56 12.05 -16.38
C GLU A 210 -7.79 11.83 -15.50
N LEU A 211 -7.62 11.21 -14.32
CA LEU A 211 -8.68 11.11 -13.30
C LEU A 211 -9.25 12.49 -12.94
N LYS A 212 -8.36 13.45 -12.65
CA LYS A 212 -8.76 14.81 -12.31
C LYS A 212 -9.47 15.50 -13.49
N ARG A 213 -9.00 15.28 -14.72
CA ARG A 213 -9.58 15.86 -15.94
C ARG A 213 -10.98 15.30 -16.22
N ALA A 214 -11.16 13.99 -16.11
CA ALA A 214 -12.40 13.31 -16.47
C ALA A 214 -13.48 13.42 -15.38
N LEU A 215 -13.09 13.34 -14.10
CA LEU A 215 -14.04 13.26 -12.98
C LEU A 215 -13.97 14.43 -12.00
N GLY A 216 -12.96 15.31 -12.10
CA GLY A 216 -12.69 16.33 -11.09
C GLY A 216 -12.10 15.80 -9.77
N ALA A 217 -11.86 14.48 -9.68
CA ALA A 217 -11.48 13.83 -8.45
C ALA A 217 -10.02 14.11 -8.06
N GLN A 218 -9.78 14.32 -6.76
CA GLN A 218 -8.45 14.20 -6.18
C GLN A 218 -8.05 12.71 -6.10
N TYR A 219 -6.76 12.45 -6.02
CA TYR A 219 -6.23 11.10 -5.84
C TYR A 219 -5.22 11.08 -4.69
N VAL A 220 -5.35 10.10 -3.82
CA VAL A 220 -4.36 9.80 -2.79
C VAL A 220 -4.06 8.31 -2.79
N SER A 221 -2.78 7.97 -2.65
CA SER A 221 -2.36 6.60 -2.42
C SER A 221 -1.75 6.47 -1.04
N VAL A 222 -2.18 5.44 -0.31
CA VAL A 222 -1.57 5.02 0.97
C VAL A 222 -0.95 3.62 0.87
N MET A 223 -0.73 3.12 -0.36
CA MET A 223 -0.14 1.79 -0.59
C MET A 223 1.20 1.65 0.15
N PRO A 224 1.35 0.63 1.02
CA PRO A 224 2.61 0.36 1.70
C PRO A 224 3.64 -0.27 0.76
N GLU A 225 4.91 0.07 0.95
CA GLU A 225 6.02 -0.37 0.08
C GLU A 225 6.17 -1.90 0.05
N ILE A 226 5.85 -2.60 1.14
CA ILE A 226 5.88 -4.07 1.15
C ILE A 226 4.85 -4.69 0.18
N LEU A 227 3.67 -4.09 0.02
CA LEU A 227 2.69 -4.53 -0.97
C LEU A 227 3.20 -4.21 -2.38
N LYS A 228 3.78 -3.03 -2.59
CA LYS A 228 4.39 -2.64 -3.86
C LYS A 228 5.46 -3.64 -4.29
N LEU A 229 6.41 -3.97 -3.41
CA LEU A 229 7.45 -4.96 -3.67
C LEU A 229 6.86 -6.34 -4.00
N ALA A 230 5.81 -6.76 -3.30
CA ALA A 230 5.13 -8.03 -3.58
C ALA A 230 4.44 -8.04 -4.94
N VAL A 231 3.82 -6.94 -5.35
CA VAL A 231 3.10 -6.80 -6.63
C VAL A 231 4.04 -6.61 -7.83
N ASP A 232 5.12 -5.84 -7.66
CA ASP A 232 6.06 -5.50 -8.72
C ASP A 232 7.03 -6.64 -9.01
N ASP A 233 7.59 -7.27 -7.97
CA ASP A 233 8.59 -8.34 -8.12
C ASP A 233 8.01 -9.75 -7.89
N GLY A 234 6.74 -9.87 -7.51
CA GLY A 234 6.12 -11.14 -7.11
C GLY A 234 6.67 -11.66 -5.78
N VAL A 235 5.92 -12.51 -5.07
CA VAL A 235 6.39 -13.08 -3.79
C VAL A 235 7.58 -14.04 -3.94
N ILE A 236 7.79 -14.65 -5.12
CA ILE A 236 8.95 -15.51 -5.42
C ILE A 236 10.23 -14.70 -5.51
N PHE A 237 10.23 -13.69 -6.40
CA PHE A 237 11.45 -12.99 -6.80
C PHE A 237 11.66 -11.73 -5.94
N GLY A 238 10.58 -11.16 -5.43
CA GLY A 238 10.58 -10.12 -4.41
C GLY A 238 10.80 -10.64 -2.99
N GLY A 239 10.76 -11.96 -2.74
CA GLY A 239 10.88 -12.55 -1.41
C GLY A 239 12.10 -12.06 -0.62
N GLY A 240 13.27 -11.94 -1.27
CA GLY A 240 14.47 -11.37 -0.65
C GLY A 240 14.33 -9.88 -0.29
N LYS A 241 13.68 -9.08 -1.13
CA LYS A 241 13.38 -7.66 -0.87
C LYS A 241 12.35 -7.51 0.24
N ILE A 242 11.30 -8.34 0.25
CA ILE A 242 10.28 -8.40 1.30
C ILE A 242 10.93 -8.82 2.64
N MET A 243 11.84 -9.80 2.62
CA MET A 243 12.56 -10.22 3.82
C MET A 243 13.53 -9.14 4.31
N ALA A 244 14.25 -8.46 3.41
CA ALA A 244 15.08 -7.31 3.77
C ALA A 244 14.24 -6.17 4.35
N TYR A 245 13.08 -5.90 3.75
CA TYR A 245 12.10 -4.93 4.23
C TYR A 245 11.62 -5.30 5.65
N ARG A 246 11.13 -6.52 5.86
CA ARG A 246 10.70 -7.02 7.18
C ARG A 246 11.82 -7.05 8.20
N SER A 247 13.04 -7.43 7.79
CA SER A 247 14.21 -7.42 8.66
C SER A 247 14.54 -6.00 9.12
N ALA A 248 14.42 -5.00 8.23
CA ALA A 248 14.57 -3.61 8.61
C ALA A 248 13.49 -3.14 9.60
N LEU A 249 12.28 -3.73 9.57
CA LEU A 249 11.23 -3.47 10.58
C LEU A 249 11.52 -4.14 11.94
N GLN A 250 12.25 -5.25 11.94
CA GLN A 250 12.49 -6.06 13.15
C GLN A 250 13.83 -5.76 13.83
N GLY A 251 14.83 -5.27 13.08
CA GLY A 251 16.18 -5.02 13.56
C GLY A 251 16.28 -3.78 14.45
N GLY A 252 16.32 -3.99 15.77
CA GLY A 252 16.41 -2.93 16.79
C GLY A 252 17.69 -2.07 16.81
N ASN A 253 18.50 -2.08 15.73
CA ASN A 253 19.69 -1.23 15.55
C ASN A 253 19.65 -0.38 14.26
N ASN A 254 18.53 -0.37 13.52
CA ASN A 254 18.32 0.57 12.43
C ASN A 254 17.45 1.73 12.94
N HIS A 255 17.99 2.94 12.97
CA HIS A 255 17.29 4.18 13.34
C HIS A 255 16.14 4.58 12.37
N ALA A 256 15.64 3.68 11.53
CA ALA A 256 14.61 3.94 10.52
C ALA A 256 13.20 3.87 11.14
N PHE A 257 12.90 4.80 12.04
CA PHE A 257 11.59 4.93 12.67
C PHE A 257 11.11 6.38 12.70
N TRP A 258 9.81 6.55 12.89
CA TRP A 258 9.18 7.86 12.92
C TRP A 258 8.47 8.01 14.25
N LEU A 259 8.68 9.17 14.86
CA LEU A 259 7.95 9.60 16.03
C LEU A 259 7.22 10.89 15.68
N PRO A 260 5.97 11.04 16.12
CA PRO A 260 5.28 12.32 16.05
C PRO A 260 6.01 13.34 16.93
N ASP A 261 5.91 14.62 16.57
CA ASP A 261 6.32 15.70 17.46
C ASP A 261 5.49 15.61 18.77
N ASP A 262 6.13 15.81 19.94
CA ASP A 262 5.52 15.62 21.27
C ASP A 262 4.18 16.37 21.40
N GLY A 263 3.07 15.63 21.35
CA GLY A 263 1.70 16.19 21.43
C GLY A 263 1.28 17.04 20.24
N GLY A 264 2.04 17.01 19.15
CA GLY A 264 1.77 17.77 17.93
C GLY A 264 0.60 17.24 17.12
N ALA A 265 0.44 17.77 15.90
CA ALA A 265 -0.71 17.51 15.05
C ALA A 265 -1.01 16.03 14.79
N SER A 266 0.02 15.19 14.73
CA SER A 266 -0.13 13.76 14.54
C SER A 266 -0.86 13.09 15.70
N MET A 267 -0.48 13.39 16.96
CA MET A 267 -1.19 12.86 18.13
C MET A 267 -2.57 13.49 18.27
N GLY A 268 -2.72 14.78 17.90
CA GLY A 268 -4.03 15.42 17.78
C GLY A 268 -4.98 14.68 16.83
N MET A 269 -4.47 14.20 15.69
CA MET A 269 -5.22 13.38 14.75
C MET A 269 -5.62 12.01 15.33
N VAL A 270 -4.71 11.35 16.05
CA VAL A 270 -5.04 10.09 16.75
C VAL A 270 -6.17 10.33 17.75
N ASN A 271 -6.07 11.41 18.54
CA ASN A 271 -7.08 11.76 19.54
C ASN A 271 -8.42 12.10 18.89
N ALA A 272 -8.43 12.90 17.83
CA ALA A 272 -9.65 13.28 17.11
C ALA A 272 -10.39 12.04 16.56
N VAL A 273 -9.68 11.06 16.00
CA VAL A 273 -10.32 9.82 15.54
C VAL A 273 -10.77 8.94 16.70
N ALA A 274 -10.02 8.89 17.81
CA ALA A 274 -10.43 8.20 19.02
C ALA A 274 -11.73 8.79 19.59
N GLU A 275 -11.87 10.11 19.63
CA GLU A 275 -13.09 10.79 20.05
C GLU A 275 -14.24 10.59 19.07
N LEU A 276 -14.00 10.72 17.76
CA LEU A 276 -15.01 10.45 16.73
C LEU A 276 -15.54 9.03 16.83
N SER A 277 -14.72 8.06 17.23
CA SER A 277 -15.17 6.68 17.40
C SER A 277 -16.31 6.55 18.42
N ALA A 278 -16.43 7.45 19.40
CA ALA A 278 -17.53 7.41 20.36
C ALA A 278 -18.90 7.73 19.74
N SER A 279 -18.92 8.48 18.64
CA SER A 279 -20.15 8.92 17.95
C SER A 279 -20.35 8.29 16.57
N SER A 280 -19.30 7.71 15.97
CA SER A 280 -19.36 7.06 14.65
C SER A 280 -19.64 5.56 14.78
N PRO A 281 -20.83 5.05 14.36
CA PRO A 281 -21.13 3.63 14.39
C PRO A 281 -20.24 2.82 13.45
N HIS A 282 -19.70 3.44 12.40
CA HIS A 282 -18.76 2.78 11.47
C HIS A 282 -17.42 2.52 12.14
N LEU A 283 -16.87 3.52 12.84
CA LEU A 283 -15.62 3.36 13.59
C LEU A 283 -15.78 2.39 14.78
N GLN A 284 -16.93 2.35 15.44
CA GLN A 284 -17.22 1.33 16.46
C GLN A 284 -17.19 -0.09 15.88
N LYS A 285 -17.80 -0.31 14.71
CA LYS A 285 -17.75 -1.60 14.02
C LYS A 285 -16.31 -1.96 13.64
N TRP A 286 -15.54 -0.99 13.15
CA TRP A 286 -14.13 -1.19 12.84
C TRP A 286 -13.36 -1.65 14.08
N GLY A 287 -13.48 -0.93 15.20
CA GLY A 287 -12.85 -1.27 16.47
C GLY A 287 -13.29 -2.61 17.07
N ALA A 288 -14.45 -3.12 16.68
CA ALA A 288 -14.94 -4.46 17.02
C ALA A 288 -14.44 -5.57 16.07
N GLY A 289 -13.66 -5.23 15.04
CA GLY A 289 -13.04 -6.18 14.11
C GLY A 289 -13.67 -6.26 12.72
N ALA A 290 -14.57 -5.33 12.35
CA ALA A 290 -15.16 -5.33 10.99
C ALA A 290 -14.13 -5.01 9.89
N GLY A 291 -12.96 -4.45 10.25
CA GLY A 291 -11.88 -4.12 9.32
C GLY A 291 -11.14 -5.32 8.71
N GLY A 292 -11.34 -6.53 9.25
CA GLY A 292 -10.65 -7.75 8.81
C GLY A 292 -9.33 -7.98 9.55
N SER A 293 -8.33 -8.54 8.86
CA SER A 293 -7.02 -8.84 9.47
C SER A 293 -6.31 -7.55 9.87
N THR A 294 -5.61 -7.59 11.02
CA THR A 294 -4.70 -6.52 11.47
C THR A 294 -3.28 -6.68 10.92
N ASP A 295 -3.05 -7.68 10.08
CA ASP A 295 -1.79 -7.85 9.35
C ASP A 295 -1.52 -6.63 8.46
N MET A 296 -0.24 -6.23 8.38
CA MET A 296 0.16 -5.11 7.52
C MET A 296 -0.19 -5.30 6.04
N VAL A 297 -0.07 -6.53 5.54
CA VAL A 297 -0.50 -6.94 4.20
C VAL A 297 -0.95 -8.40 4.28
N SER A 298 -2.23 -8.62 4.02
CA SER A 298 -2.87 -9.93 3.93
C SER A 298 -2.70 -10.55 2.55
N MET A 299 -2.79 -11.88 2.49
CA MET A 299 -2.81 -12.59 1.20
C MET A 299 -3.99 -12.16 0.33
N GLN A 300 -5.11 -11.79 0.95
CA GLN A 300 -6.30 -11.36 0.22
C GLN A 300 -6.11 -10.01 -0.47
N GLU A 301 -5.49 -9.02 0.19
CA GLU A 301 -5.10 -7.75 -0.44
C GLU A 301 -4.12 -7.98 -1.59
N TYR A 302 -3.14 -8.87 -1.41
CA TYR A 302 -2.19 -9.20 -2.47
C TYR A 302 -2.90 -9.80 -3.70
N LEU A 303 -3.77 -10.80 -3.49
CA LEU A 303 -4.55 -11.41 -4.56
C LEU A 303 -5.51 -10.43 -5.22
N GLU A 304 -6.08 -9.50 -4.46
CA GLU A 304 -6.89 -8.42 -5.00
C GLU A 304 -6.08 -7.51 -5.93
N ALA A 305 -4.90 -7.07 -5.50
CA ALA A 305 -4.03 -6.24 -6.31
C ALA A 305 -3.59 -6.93 -7.61
N LEU A 306 -3.30 -8.23 -7.56
CA LEU A 306 -2.96 -9.02 -8.75
C LEU A 306 -4.14 -9.24 -9.69
N ALA A 307 -5.34 -9.40 -9.15
CA ALA A 307 -6.52 -9.71 -9.94
C ALA A 307 -7.11 -8.49 -10.66
N TRP A 308 -6.59 -7.28 -10.40
CA TRP A 308 -7.14 -6.06 -10.98
C TRP A 308 -6.86 -6.00 -12.49
N PRO A 309 -7.91 -5.97 -13.35
CA PRO A 309 -7.72 -5.86 -14.78
C PRO A 309 -6.99 -4.57 -15.11
N LYS A 310 -6.07 -4.62 -16.07
CA LYS A 310 -5.40 -3.43 -16.58
C LYS A 310 -5.73 -3.24 -18.03
N ASP A 311 -6.02 -2.00 -18.38
CA ASP A 311 -6.17 -1.58 -19.75
C ASP A 311 -4.85 -1.84 -20.49
N ARG A 312 -4.94 -2.48 -21.67
CA ARG A 312 -3.76 -2.95 -22.41
C ARG A 312 -2.95 -1.79 -22.99
N ASP A 313 -3.61 -0.71 -23.36
CA ASP A 313 -3.01 0.41 -24.10
C ASP A 313 -2.40 1.44 -23.14
N THR A 314 -3.08 1.71 -22.03
CA THR A 314 -2.71 2.72 -21.05
C THR A 314 -2.02 2.12 -19.82
N GLY A 315 -2.15 0.82 -19.57
CA GLY A 315 -1.64 0.14 -18.38
C GLY A 315 -2.40 0.48 -17.09
N LEU A 316 -3.48 1.25 -17.19
CA LEU A 316 -4.28 1.70 -16.05
C LEU A 316 -5.11 0.56 -15.47
N ARG A 317 -5.33 0.58 -14.16
CA ARG A 317 -6.32 -0.29 -13.56
C ARG A 317 -7.73 0.06 -14.05
N TYR A 318 -8.51 -0.97 -14.37
CA TYR A 318 -9.90 -0.80 -14.78
C TYR A 318 -10.70 -0.01 -13.73
N GLY A 319 -11.51 0.93 -14.21
CA GLY A 319 -12.21 1.93 -13.40
C GLY A 319 -11.49 3.28 -13.29
N PHE A 320 -10.20 3.38 -13.62
CA PHE A 320 -9.53 4.68 -13.81
C PHE A 320 -9.73 5.15 -15.26
N PRO A 321 -10.03 6.44 -15.50
CA PRO A 321 -10.25 6.94 -16.85
C PRO A 321 -8.94 6.94 -17.65
N GLY A 322 -9.03 6.54 -18.92
CA GLY A 322 -7.92 6.49 -19.88
C GLY A 322 -8.24 7.24 -21.17
N ARG A 323 -7.21 7.80 -21.82
CA ARG A 323 -7.34 8.61 -23.06
C ARG A 323 -8.04 7.87 -24.22
N THR A 324 -7.97 6.55 -24.25
CA THR A 324 -8.53 5.71 -25.33
C THR A 324 -9.95 5.20 -25.03
N SER A 325 -10.51 5.52 -23.85
CA SER A 325 -11.90 5.17 -23.59
C SER A 325 -12.80 6.00 -24.50
N GLU A 326 -13.34 5.39 -25.57
CA GLU A 326 -14.25 6.00 -26.54
C GLU A 326 -15.46 6.69 -25.89
N TYR A 327 -15.77 6.34 -24.64
CA TYR A 327 -16.80 6.99 -23.82
C TYR A 327 -16.43 8.42 -23.35
N TRP A 328 -15.18 8.85 -23.48
CA TRP A 328 -14.68 10.05 -22.80
C TRP A 328 -13.86 11.04 -23.68
N MET A 329 -13.94 11.00 -25.02
CA MET A 329 -13.52 12.09 -25.94
C MET A 329 -14.43 12.21 -27.17
N GLU A 330 -14.82 13.41 -27.64
CA GLU A 330 -14.03 14.41 -28.42
C GLU A 330 -14.65 15.86 -28.37
N PRO A 331 -14.00 16.96 -28.86
CA PRO A 331 -12.67 17.51 -28.50
C PRO A 331 -12.63 19.08 -28.43
N SER A 332 -11.50 19.67 -28.00
CA SER A 332 -10.95 20.85 -28.69
C SER A 332 -9.42 20.84 -28.60
N ALA A 333 -8.79 20.91 -29.76
CA ALA A 333 -7.35 20.86 -29.96
C ALA A 333 -6.65 22.10 -29.38
N GLU A 334 -5.88 21.90 -28.32
CA GLU A 334 -4.70 22.69 -28.00
C GLU A 334 -3.71 21.74 -27.31
N GLU A 335 -2.72 21.31 -28.09
CA GLU A 335 -1.63 20.45 -27.63
C GLU A 335 -0.77 21.22 -26.62
N VAL A 336 -0.67 20.73 -25.39
CA VAL A 336 0.38 21.16 -24.46
C VAL A 336 1.46 20.08 -24.48
N GLU A 337 2.54 20.37 -25.19
CA GLU A 337 3.83 19.72 -24.99
C GLU A 337 4.25 19.95 -23.53
N VAL A 338 4.58 18.88 -22.81
CA VAL A 338 5.16 18.99 -21.47
C VAL A 338 6.51 18.31 -21.48
N GLU A 339 7.56 19.14 -21.48
CA GLU A 339 8.94 18.74 -21.27
C GLU A 339 9.13 18.14 -19.87
N ASP A 340 10.01 17.14 -19.81
CA ASP A 340 10.51 16.48 -18.60
C ASP A 340 11.28 17.46 -17.69
N GLU A 341 10.59 18.27 -16.88
CA GLU A 341 11.19 18.78 -15.63
C GLU A 341 10.13 19.40 -14.70
N GLN A 342 10.23 19.05 -13.40
CA GLN A 342 9.59 19.72 -12.26
C GLN A 342 8.06 19.61 -12.12
N VAL A 343 7.61 18.69 -11.26
CA VAL A 343 6.32 18.85 -10.55
C VAL A 343 6.61 19.14 -9.10
N ALA A 344 7.07 20.36 -8.87
CA ALA A 344 6.78 21.15 -7.68
C ALA A 344 6.24 22.47 -8.22
N VAL A 345 5.14 22.96 -7.64
CA VAL A 345 4.54 24.31 -7.73
C VAL A 345 3.02 24.18 -7.93
N ALA A 346 2.33 24.13 -6.80
CA ALA A 346 1.08 24.85 -6.59
C ALA A 346 0.83 25.06 -5.09
N TYR A 347 1.75 25.71 -4.37
CA TYR A 347 1.42 26.38 -3.10
C TYR A 347 2.26 27.64 -2.94
N ARG A 348 1.78 28.73 -3.54
CA ARG A 348 2.25 30.07 -3.24
C ARG A 348 1.32 30.64 -2.16
N GLN A 349 1.88 30.80 -0.96
CA GLN A 349 1.38 31.59 0.16
C GLN A 349 -0.05 31.30 0.64
N GLN A 350 -0.20 30.27 1.47
CA GLN A 350 -1.26 30.21 2.49
C GLN A 350 -0.66 29.67 3.81
N PRO A 351 -1.11 30.15 4.98
CA PRO A 351 -0.61 29.66 6.27
C PRO A 351 -0.86 28.15 6.40
N THR A 352 0.02 27.45 7.11
CA THR A 352 -0.01 26.00 7.26
C THR A 352 -1.38 25.52 7.78
N LEU A 353 -2.10 24.75 6.96
CA LEU A 353 -3.44 24.19 7.27
C LEU A 353 -3.47 23.37 8.57
N LEU A 354 -2.32 22.85 9.02
CA LEU A 354 -2.14 22.20 10.31
C LEU A 354 -2.27 23.13 11.53
N GLN A 355 -2.20 24.45 11.35
CA GLN A 355 -2.42 25.43 12.43
C GLN A 355 -3.88 25.54 12.86
N GLN A 356 -4.84 24.99 12.11
CA GLN A 356 -6.22 24.90 12.58
C GLN A 356 -6.37 23.95 13.79
N PHE A 357 -5.37 23.10 14.04
CA PHE A 357 -5.29 22.23 15.22
C PHE A 357 -4.10 22.53 16.15
N SER A 358 -3.34 23.60 15.91
CA SER A 358 -2.21 23.98 16.76
C SER A 358 -2.15 25.50 16.97
N GLY A 359 -2.44 25.94 18.19
CA GLY A 359 -2.09 27.28 18.64
C GLY A 359 -0.57 27.50 18.57
N ALA A 360 -0.19 28.56 17.87
CA ALA A 360 1.05 29.35 17.95
C ALA A 360 2.42 28.63 18.12
N GLY A 361 3.20 28.69 17.03
CA GLY A 361 4.60 29.19 17.09
C GLY A 361 5.72 28.15 17.07
N ALA A 362 6.50 28.14 15.97
CA ALA A 362 7.96 28.22 15.97
C ALA A 362 8.51 28.05 14.53
N GLY A 363 9.35 28.98 14.09
CA GLY A 363 10.00 28.97 12.78
C GLY A 363 11.27 28.12 12.75
N ALA A 364 11.64 27.65 11.55
CA ALA A 364 12.90 26.97 11.29
C ALA A 364 13.51 27.42 9.96
N THR A 365 14.82 27.68 9.98
CA THR A 365 15.69 27.99 8.83
C THR A 365 16.30 26.72 8.25
N ALA A 366 16.36 26.61 6.92
CA ALA A 366 16.85 25.45 6.18
C ALA A 366 18.31 25.59 5.71
N GLY A 367 19.05 24.49 5.71
CA GLY A 367 20.33 24.31 5.03
C GLY A 367 20.36 22.93 4.36
N GLY A 368 20.70 22.87 3.07
CA GLY A 368 20.59 21.68 2.21
C GLY A 368 21.89 20.92 1.96
N ALA A 369 21.77 19.75 1.32
CA ALA A 369 22.74 19.04 0.46
C ALA A 369 22.09 17.68 0.06
N ALA A 370 21.77 17.42 -1.20
CA ALA A 370 22.62 16.90 -2.30
C ALA A 370 22.76 15.35 -2.34
N GLN A 371 22.44 14.81 -3.52
CA GLN A 371 22.27 13.41 -3.94
C GLN A 371 23.56 12.57 -3.96
N ALA A 372 23.41 11.23 -3.91
CA ALA A 372 24.24 10.30 -4.69
C ALA A 372 23.54 8.95 -4.91
N ALA A 373 23.37 8.56 -6.18
CA ALA A 373 22.87 7.27 -6.64
C ALA A 373 24.01 6.28 -6.95
N LYS A 374 23.73 4.97 -6.85
CA LYS A 374 24.44 3.77 -7.44
C LYS A 374 23.70 2.52 -6.90
N GLY A 375 23.36 1.43 -7.58
CA GLY A 375 23.61 0.85 -8.90
C GLY A 375 23.39 -0.68 -8.74
N GLY A 376 22.40 -1.28 -9.41
CA GLY A 376 21.98 -2.69 -9.19
C GLY A 376 22.59 -3.70 -10.16
N LYS A 377 23.01 -4.88 -9.67
CA LYS A 377 23.52 -6.02 -10.45
C LYS A 377 22.39 -6.88 -11.04
N LYS A 378 22.51 -7.28 -12.31
CA LYS A 378 21.61 -8.21 -13.04
C LYS A 378 21.78 -9.66 -12.55
N GLY A 379 20.66 -10.39 -12.36
CA GLY A 379 20.63 -11.83 -12.03
C GLY A 379 20.85 -12.74 -13.25
N ALA A 380 21.40 -13.93 -13.03
CA ALA A 380 21.79 -14.88 -14.08
C ALA A 380 20.64 -15.83 -14.47
N SER A 381 20.34 -15.90 -15.77
CA SER A 381 19.35 -16.80 -16.36
C SER A 381 19.76 -18.28 -16.27
N SER A 382 18.76 -19.15 -16.18
CA SER A 382 18.83 -20.60 -16.30
C SER A 382 19.22 -21.04 -17.72
N LYS A 383 19.81 -22.23 -17.83
CA LYS A 383 20.16 -22.84 -19.11
C LYS A 383 18.95 -23.63 -19.66
N PRO A 384 18.80 -23.72 -20.99
CA PRO A 384 17.77 -24.53 -21.63
C PRO A 384 17.75 -25.96 -21.11
N ILE A 385 16.55 -26.54 -20.95
CA ILE A 385 16.41 -27.93 -20.51
C ILE A 385 16.73 -28.86 -21.67
N GLY A 386 16.33 -28.59 -22.90
CA GLY A 386 16.67 -29.36 -24.11
C GLY A 386 16.08 -30.78 -24.17
N GLY A 387 16.14 -31.41 -25.36
CA GLY A 387 15.53 -32.72 -25.68
C GLY A 387 14.01 -32.62 -25.78
N GLY A 388 13.46 -32.55 -26.99
CA GLY A 388 12.02 -32.44 -27.30
C GLY A 388 11.30 -31.17 -26.81
N ILE A 389 11.64 -30.72 -25.60
CA ILE A 389 11.07 -29.61 -24.86
C ILE A 389 11.38 -28.28 -25.55
N LYS A 390 10.31 -27.52 -25.82
CA LYS A 390 10.38 -26.20 -26.43
C LYS A 390 10.56 -25.12 -25.37
N GLU A 391 11.49 -24.22 -25.62
CA GLU A 391 11.75 -23.08 -24.73
C GLU A 391 10.79 -21.93 -25.05
N VAL A 392 10.23 -21.34 -24.02
CA VAL A 392 9.29 -20.23 -24.08
C VAL A 392 9.92 -19.04 -23.37
N ALA A 393 10.04 -17.90 -24.05
CA ALA A 393 10.67 -16.70 -23.52
C ALA A 393 9.69 -15.53 -23.31
N SER A 394 8.49 -15.62 -23.87
CA SER A 394 7.50 -14.54 -23.84
C SER A 394 6.05 -15.06 -23.86
N ALA A 395 5.10 -14.16 -23.58
CA ALA A 395 3.67 -14.48 -23.67
C ALA A 395 3.23 -14.86 -25.09
N ALA A 396 3.86 -14.28 -26.12
CA ALA A 396 3.57 -14.61 -27.51
C ALA A 396 4.02 -16.05 -27.85
N ASP A 397 5.20 -16.45 -27.39
CA ASP A 397 5.71 -17.82 -27.57
C ASP A 397 4.79 -18.84 -26.88
N LEU A 398 4.30 -18.49 -25.68
CA LEU A 398 3.41 -19.35 -24.91
C LEU A 398 2.05 -19.50 -25.60
N ALA A 399 1.47 -18.39 -26.08
CA ALA A 399 0.21 -18.43 -26.81
C ALA A 399 0.33 -19.27 -28.10
N ALA A 400 1.43 -19.11 -28.84
CA ALA A 400 1.68 -19.91 -30.04
C ALA A 400 1.85 -21.41 -29.73
N ALA A 401 2.50 -21.75 -28.62
CA ALA A 401 2.74 -23.13 -28.21
C ALA A 401 1.56 -23.81 -27.48
N THR A 402 0.46 -23.09 -27.25
CA THR A 402 -0.70 -23.61 -26.50
C THR A 402 -2.02 -23.49 -27.27
N HIS A 403 -2.02 -22.86 -28.45
CA HIS A 403 -3.23 -22.41 -29.16
C HIS A 403 -4.25 -23.54 -29.46
N GLU A 404 -3.80 -24.73 -29.87
CA GLU A 404 -4.69 -25.82 -30.31
C GLU A 404 -4.47 -27.14 -29.56
N ASP A 405 -3.27 -27.36 -29.02
CA ASP A 405 -2.86 -28.65 -28.47
C ASP A 405 -2.82 -28.67 -26.93
N LYS A 406 -2.67 -29.89 -26.39
CA LYS A 406 -2.40 -30.10 -24.97
C LYS A 406 -0.94 -29.77 -24.72
N ALA A 407 -0.67 -28.92 -23.73
CA ALA A 407 0.70 -28.59 -23.38
C ALA A 407 0.90 -28.58 -21.87
N ILE A 408 2.12 -28.86 -21.45
CA ILE A 408 2.55 -28.74 -20.06
C ILE A 408 3.76 -27.83 -20.01
N LEU A 409 3.68 -26.73 -19.26
CA LEU A 409 4.76 -25.77 -19.09
C LEU A 409 5.46 -25.99 -17.75
N PHE A 410 6.76 -26.27 -17.78
CA PHE A 410 7.61 -26.23 -16.61
C PHE A 410 8.26 -24.85 -16.46
N VAL A 411 7.91 -24.14 -15.38
CA VAL A 411 8.49 -22.86 -15.01
C VAL A 411 9.58 -23.06 -13.95
N SER A 412 10.80 -22.63 -14.28
CA SER A 412 12.01 -22.92 -13.53
C SER A 412 12.82 -21.63 -13.22
N SER A 413 13.94 -21.75 -12.50
CA SER A 413 14.85 -20.62 -12.25
C SER A 413 16.29 -21.08 -12.11
N GLY A 414 17.25 -20.26 -12.57
CA GLY A 414 18.68 -20.60 -12.58
C GLY A 414 19.29 -20.79 -11.18
N SER A 415 18.70 -20.14 -10.16
CA SER A 415 19.09 -20.25 -8.75
C SER A 415 18.41 -21.40 -8.00
N CYS A 416 17.38 -22.03 -8.59
CA CYS A 416 16.60 -23.10 -7.98
C CYS A 416 17.28 -24.46 -8.17
N ARG A 417 17.90 -24.99 -7.10
CA ARG A 417 18.60 -26.30 -7.14
C ARG A 417 17.65 -27.45 -7.48
N VAL A 418 16.43 -27.41 -6.96
CA VAL A 418 15.39 -28.43 -7.21
C VAL A 418 14.95 -28.43 -8.67
N CYS A 419 14.86 -27.25 -9.29
CA CYS A 419 14.49 -27.10 -10.68
C CYS A 419 15.51 -27.77 -11.63
N LYS A 420 16.81 -27.68 -11.32
CA LYS A 420 17.87 -28.38 -12.07
C LYS A 420 17.70 -29.90 -12.00
N TYR A 421 17.34 -30.42 -10.84
CA TYR A 421 17.07 -31.85 -10.67
C TYR A 421 15.84 -32.30 -11.45
N LEU A 422 14.75 -31.52 -11.38
CA LEU A 422 13.52 -31.82 -12.10
C LEU A 422 13.66 -31.68 -13.61
N GLY A 423 14.48 -30.74 -14.12
CA GLY A 423 14.69 -30.61 -15.56
C GLY A 423 15.23 -31.88 -16.22
N THR A 424 16.14 -32.59 -15.55
CA THR A 424 16.66 -33.89 -16.04
C THR A 424 15.58 -34.96 -16.07
N TRP A 425 14.68 -34.97 -15.10
CA TRP A 425 13.56 -35.92 -15.04
C TRP A 425 12.46 -35.57 -16.05
N TYR A 426 12.14 -34.29 -16.18
CA TYR A 426 11.13 -33.76 -17.10
C TYR A 426 11.47 -34.10 -18.56
N ARG A 427 12.76 -34.03 -18.92
CA ARG A 427 13.26 -34.51 -20.22
C ARG A 427 13.05 -36.01 -20.46
N LYS A 428 13.04 -36.83 -19.41
CA LYS A 428 12.76 -38.27 -19.53
C LYS A 428 11.26 -38.57 -19.57
N LEU A 429 10.44 -37.64 -19.10
CA LEU A 429 8.99 -37.76 -19.10
C LEU A 429 8.40 -37.40 -20.47
N GLU A 430 8.93 -36.36 -21.12
CA GLU A 430 8.50 -35.89 -22.45
C GLU A 430 8.30 -37.01 -23.49
N PRO A 431 9.25 -37.93 -23.74
CA PRO A 431 9.09 -38.95 -24.77
C PRO A 431 8.05 -40.04 -24.43
N GLN A 432 7.43 -40.00 -23.25
CA GLN A 432 6.38 -40.95 -22.85
C GLN A 432 4.98 -40.48 -23.26
N PHE A 433 4.84 -39.24 -23.75
CA PHE A 433 3.56 -38.63 -24.08
C PHE A 433 3.64 -37.94 -25.45
N GLU A 434 3.23 -38.65 -26.51
CA GLU A 434 3.27 -38.13 -27.89
C GLU A 434 2.21 -37.03 -28.15
N ASP A 435 1.11 -37.04 -27.40
CA ASP A 435 -0.03 -36.13 -27.58
C ASP A 435 0.04 -34.84 -26.73
N ILE A 436 1.17 -34.57 -26.08
CA ILE A 436 1.35 -33.41 -25.19
C ILE A 436 2.64 -32.67 -25.56
N GLU A 437 2.54 -31.36 -25.80
CA GLU A 437 3.71 -30.51 -26.00
C GLU A 437 4.35 -30.14 -24.65
N PHE A 438 5.62 -30.48 -24.46
CA PHE A 438 6.37 -30.14 -23.26
C PHE A 438 7.11 -28.81 -23.46
N LEU A 439 6.84 -27.85 -22.58
CA LEU A 439 7.37 -26.50 -22.65
C LEU A 439 8.23 -26.21 -21.41
N HIS A 440 9.26 -25.37 -21.58
CA HIS A 440 10.05 -24.85 -20.47
C HIS A 440 10.18 -23.34 -20.55
N MET A 441 10.09 -22.67 -19.40
CA MET A 441 10.32 -21.25 -19.26
C MET A 441 11.20 -20.98 -18.05
N ASP A 442 12.21 -20.13 -18.24
CA ASP A 442 12.86 -19.47 -17.12
C ASP A 442 11.94 -18.38 -16.57
N ALA A 443 11.66 -18.41 -15.27
CA ALA A 443 10.85 -17.40 -14.64
C ALA A 443 11.45 -15.98 -14.71
N GLN A 444 12.74 -15.83 -15.02
CA GLN A 444 13.41 -14.55 -15.24
C GLN A 444 13.26 -14.01 -16.67
N SER A 445 12.84 -14.85 -17.63
CA SER A 445 12.70 -14.43 -19.03
C SER A 445 11.56 -13.43 -19.22
N ASP A 446 10.42 -13.68 -18.56
CA ASP A 446 9.27 -12.77 -18.51
C ASP A 446 8.59 -12.84 -17.12
N PRO A 447 9.06 -12.04 -16.14
CA PRO A 447 8.51 -12.07 -14.78
C PRO A 447 7.04 -11.64 -14.70
N GLN A 448 6.56 -10.84 -15.65
CA GLN A 448 5.18 -10.35 -15.67
C GLN A 448 4.22 -11.45 -16.12
N LEU A 449 4.57 -12.19 -17.17
CA LEU A 449 3.83 -13.39 -17.60
C LEU A 449 3.72 -14.41 -16.45
N VAL A 450 4.86 -14.73 -15.81
CA VAL A 450 4.92 -15.74 -14.75
C VAL A 450 4.06 -15.35 -13.55
N GLY A 451 4.22 -14.11 -13.05
CA GLY A 451 3.54 -13.67 -11.84
C GLY A 451 2.08 -13.28 -12.06
N ARG A 452 1.75 -12.59 -13.16
CA ARG A 452 0.42 -12.00 -13.36
C ARG A 452 -0.50 -12.85 -14.23
N GLN A 453 0.00 -13.39 -15.33
CA GLN A 453 -0.84 -14.14 -16.28
C GLN A 453 -0.95 -15.62 -15.90
N LEU A 454 0.16 -16.24 -15.48
CA LEU A 454 0.16 -17.62 -15.01
C LEU A 454 -0.16 -17.76 -13.52
N GLY A 455 -0.16 -16.65 -12.78
CA GLY A 455 -0.46 -16.62 -11.34
C GLY A 455 0.54 -17.40 -10.48
N LEU A 456 1.77 -17.60 -10.97
CA LEU A 456 2.76 -18.45 -10.30
C LEU A 456 3.51 -17.68 -9.22
N ASN A 457 3.53 -18.27 -8.03
CA ASN A 457 4.11 -17.69 -6.83
C ASN A 457 5.16 -18.59 -6.13
N ALA A 458 5.59 -19.67 -6.79
CA ALA A 458 6.84 -20.38 -6.52
C ALA A 458 7.34 -21.14 -7.76
N VAL A 459 8.62 -21.52 -7.75
CA VAL A 459 9.21 -22.50 -8.67
C VAL A 459 9.78 -23.66 -7.84
N PRO A 460 9.78 -24.90 -8.34
CA PRO A 460 9.29 -25.36 -9.64
C PRO A 460 7.76 -25.34 -9.73
N SER A 461 7.22 -24.87 -10.85
CA SER A 461 5.79 -24.89 -11.14
C SER A 461 5.51 -25.51 -12.50
N PHE A 462 4.39 -26.22 -12.60
CA PHE A 462 3.93 -26.91 -13.79
C PHE A 462 2.53 -26.44 -14.13
N VAL A 463 2.31 -25.96 -15.35
CA VAL A 463 1.05 -25.38 -15.81
C VAL A 463 0.51 -26.18 -16.99
N ALA A 464 -0.69 -26.73 -16.82
CA ALA A 464 -1.38 -27.51 -17.82
C ALA A 464 -2.25 -26.63 -18.72
N PHE A 465 -2.15 -26.82 -20.03
CA PHE A 465 -2.92 -26.10 -21.05
C PHE A 465 -3.68 -27.06 -21.97
N LYS A 466 -4.86 -26.63 -22.42
CA LYS A 466 -5.62 -27.29 -23.50
C LYS A 466 -6.37 -26.24 -24.31
N GLY A 467 -6.10 -26.15 -25.61
CA GLY A 467 -6.76 -25.19 -26.51
C GLY A 467 -6.63 -23.74 -26.04
N GLY A 468 -5.42 -23.34 -25.67
CA GLY A 468 -5.05 -22.00 -25.22
C GLY A 468 -5.47 -21.65 -23.79
N LYS A 469 -6.17 -22.55 -23.08
CA LYS A 469 -6.66 -22.30 -21.72
C LYS A 469 -5.85 -23.03 -20.67
N MET A 470 -5.53 -22.34 -19.58
CA MET A 470 -4.91 -22.92 -18.40
C MET A 470 -5.93 -23.77 -17.64
N LEU A 471 -5.64 -25.07 -17.48
CA LEU A 471 -6.51 -26.02 -16.81
C LEU A 471 -6.19 -26.15 -15.32
N ALA A 472 -4.91 -26.26 -15.00
CA ALA A 472 -4.44 -26.49 -13.64
C ALA A 472 -2.97 -26.13 -13.50
N THR A 473 -2.59 -25.80 -12.27
CA THR A 473 -1.22 -25.47 -11.90
C THR A 473 -0.81 -26.31 -10.70
N VAL A 474 0.38 -26.89 -10.76
CA VAL A 474 1.00 -27.59 -9.63
C VAL A 474 2.36 -26.96 -9.33
N THR A 475 2.50 -26.42 -8.12
CA THR A 475 3.77 -25.95 -7.59
C THR A 475 4.30 -26.98 -6.60
N SER A 476 5.20 -27.84 -7.05
CA SER A 476 5.67 -28.98 -6.26
C SER A 476 6.98 -29.55 -6.80
N SER A 477 7.78 -30.14 -5.92
CA SER A 477 8.92 -30.99 -6.30
C SER A 477 8.60 -32.48 -6.36
N ASP A 478 7.36 -32.84 -6.03
CA ASP A 478 6.85 -34.21 -6.02
C ASP A 478 6.50 -34.66 -7.43
N LYS A 479 7.27 -35.61 -7.96
CA LYS A 479 7.12 -36.15 -9.32
C LYS A 479 5.78 -36.81 -9.53
N THR A 480 5.24 -37.50 -8.53
CA THR A 480 3.96 -38.22 -8.64
C THR A 480 2.83 -37.25 -8.95
N LYS A 481 2.80 -36.09 -8.27
CA LYS A 481 1.77 -35.05 -8.51
C LYS A 481 1.88 -34.42 -9.90
N ILE A 482 3.11 -34.33 -10.42
CA ILE A 482 3.36 -33.78 -11.76
C ILE A 482 2.95 -34.82 -12.82
N GLU A 483 3.27 -36.10 -12.61
CA GLU A 483 2.83 -37.20 -13.47
C GLU A 483 1.31 -37.32 -13.50
N GLU A 484 0.64 -37.21 -12.35
CA GLU A 484 -0.83 -37.16 -12.27
C GLU A 484 -1.42 -35.99 -13.06
N LEU A 485 -0.77 -34.82 -13.04
CA LEU A 485 -1.21 -33.65 -13.81
C LEU A 485 -1.06 -33.91 -15.33
N VAL A 486 0.06 -34.49 -15.75
CA VAL A 486 0.32 -34.84 -17.16
C VAL A 486 -0.62 -35.96 -17.62
N GLN A 487 -0.91 -36.95 -16.78
CA GLN A 487 -1.87 -38.02 -17.08
C GLN A 487 -3.32 -37.51 -17.19
N LYS A 488 -3.68 -36.45 -16.47
CA LYS A 488 -5.00 -35.80 -16.62
C LYS A 488 -5.12 -34.98 -17.91
N LEU A 489 -3.98 -34.58 -18.50
CA LEU A 489 -3.91 -33.90 -19.78
C LEU A 489 -3.98 -34.89 -20.95
N ALA A 490 -3.26 -36.02 -20.84
CA ALA A 490 -3.32 -37.14 -21.79
C ALA A 490 -4.76 -37.65 -21.92
#